data_AF-A0A8I2ZGC1-F1
#
_entry.id   AF-A0A8I2ZGC1-F1
#
_cell.length_a   1.000
_cell.length_b   1.000
_cell.length_c   1.000
_cell.angle_alpha   90.00
_cell.angle_beta   90.00
_cell.angle_gamma   90.00
#
_symmetry.space_group_name_H-M   'P 1'
#
loop_
_entity.id
_entity.type
_entity.pdbx_description
1 polymer ?
#
loop_
_entity_poly.entity_id
_entity_poly.type
_entity_poly.pdbx_seq_one_letter_code
_entity_poly.pdbx_strand_id
1 'polypeptide(L)'
;MSWHPFGGPSRSGDEWFSVGLASDFPDLGFDEDSLLDNRFCGPDLKPGCKVFHAPREPGSKRAEIPIAEDDGPPEDEDLKDQVLVFQHRGKFHAIDHRCPHSSYPLSRGTPFDIEDFGVMLSAGITCPKHAWSFDLHTGMSDRARYKLGVWETQVRDVKRHGIHALSTAKSDAASEQPEKEVWVRRKQRMG
;
A
#
# COMPACT_ATOMS: atom_id res chain seq x y z
N MET A 1 -2.99 5.24 -46.72
CA MET A 1 -3.04 6.06 -45.49
C MET A 1 -3.31 5.10 -44.34
N SER A 2 -2.30 4.78 -43.53
CA SER A 2 -2.44 3.83 -42.40
C SER A 2 -2.96 4.58 -41.18
N TRP A 3 -4.18 4.26 -40.74
CA TRP A 3 -4.78 4.78 -39.51
C TRP A 3 -4.37 3.87 -38.34
N HIS A 4 -3.69 4.42 -37.34
CA HIS A 4 -3.46 3.75 -36.06
C HIS A 4 -4.55 4.19 -35.07
N PRO A 5 -5.33 3.28 -34.46
CA PRO A 5 -6.34 3.64 -33.48
C PRO A 5 -5.70 3.88 -32.11
N PHE A 6 -6.02 5.04 -31.53
CA PHE A 6 -6.07 5.38 -30.10
C PHE A 6 -5.12 4.63 -29.15
N GLY A 7 -3.85 5.05 -29.11
CA GLY A 7 -3.03 4.98 -27.90
C GLY A 7 -3.02 6.35 -27.26
N GLY A 8 -3.92 6.62 -26.31
CA GLY A 8 -3.82 7.84 -25.49
C GLY A 8 -2.47 7.88 -24.77
N PRO A 9 -1.85 9.05 -24.55
CA PRO A 9 -0.59 9.12 -23.81
C PRO A 9 -0.80 8.51 -22.43
N SER A 10 -0.01 7.49 -22.08
CA SER A 10 -0.03 6.95 -20.72
C SER A 10 0.31 8.11 -19.79
N ARG A 11 -0.65 8.50 -18.94
CA ARG A 11 -0.39 9.52 -17.93
C ARG A 11 0.66 8.91 -17.00
N SER A 12 1.85 9.47 -16.98
CA SER A 12 3.00 9.02 -16.19
C SER A 12 2.73 8.87 -14.68
N GLY A 13 1.70 9.54 -14.15
CA GLY A 13 1.19 9.32 -12.79
C GLY A 13 0.64 7.92 -12.53
N ASP A 14 0.51 7.10 -13.58
CA ASP A 14 -0.05 5.76 -13.56
C ASP A 14 1.02 4.66 -13.77
N GLU A 15 2.30 5.05 -13.78
CA GLU A 15 3.42 4.12 -13.86
C GLU A 15 3.55 3.30 -12.57
N TRP A 16 3.85 2.01 -12.71
CA TRP A 16 4.18 1.14 -11.58
C TRP A 16 5.52 1.57 -10.96
N PHE A 17 5.57 1.64 -9.63
CA PHE A 17 6.84 1.76 -8.92
C PHE A 17 6.90 0.77 -7.76
N SER A 18 8.12 0.34 -7.43
CA SER A 18 8.39 -0.50 -6.28
C SER A 18 8.26 0.29 -4.99
N VAL A 19 7.67 -0.35 -3.98
CA VAL A 19 7.56 0.15 -2.60
C VAL A 19 8.38 -0.71 -1.64
N GLY A 20 9.32 -1.50 -2.17
CA GLY A 20 10.21 -2.36 -1.40
C GLY A 20 9.83 -3.84 -1.43
N LEU A 21 10.56 -4.62 -0.64
CA LEU A 21 10.43 -6.06 -0.57
C LEU A 21 9.17 -6.45 0.19
N ALA A 22 8.49 -7.51 -0.21
CA ALA A 22 7.31 -8.01 0.50
C ALA A 22 7.66 -8.42 1.94
N SER A 23 8.88 -8.89 2.17
CA SER A 23 9.46 -9.20 3.48
C SER A 23 9.68 -7.98 4.37
N ASP A 24 9.52 -6.74 3.86
CA ASP A 24 9.61 -5.51 4.66
C ASP A 24 8.25 -5.05 5.23
N PHE A 25 7.17 -5.75 4.91
CA PHE A 25 5.83 -5.44 5.39
C PHE A 25 5.37 -6.53 6.35
N PRO A 26 5.19 -6.24 7.65
CA PRO A 26 4.53 -7.19 8.53
C PRO A 26 3.07 -7.40 8.08
N ASP A 27 2.60 -8.65 8.16
CA ASP A 27 1.19 -8.95 7.94
C ASP A 27 0.41 -8.63 9.22
N LEU A 28 -0.62 -7.79 9.10
CA LEU A 28 -1.47 -7.38 10.20
C LEU A 28 -2.37 -8.51 10.71
N GLY A 29 -2.55 -9.57 9.92
CA GLY A 29 -3.33 -10.73 10.34
C GLY A 29 -4.78 -10.36 10.70
N PHE A 30 -5.21 -10.76 11.89
CA PHE A 30 -6.57 -10.54 12.40
C PHE A 30 -6.63 -9.45 13.47
N ASP A 31 -5.52 -8.74 13.68
CA ASP A 31 -5.42 -7.77 14.76
C ASP A 31 -6.19 -6.51 14.36
N GLU A 32 -7.07 -6.04 15.26
CA GLU A 32 -7.80 -4.77 15.10
C GLU A 32 -7.00 -3.58 15.64
N ASP A 33 -5.68 -3.65 15.49
CA ASP A 33 -4.72 -2.68 15.98
C ASP A 33 -4.44 -1.59 14.92
N SER A 34 -3.86 -0.47 15.34
CA SER A 34 -3.50 0.62 14.45
C SER A 34 -2.45 0.19 13.44
N LEU A 35 -2.48 0.79 12.25
CA LEU A 35 -1.43 0.66 11.25
C LEU A 35 -0.07 1.20 11.71
N LEU A 36 -0.02 2.08 12.72
CA LEU A 36 1.23 2.53 13.34
C LEU A 36 1.80 1.53 14.35
N ASP A 37 0.98 0.59 14.82
CA ASP A 37 1.43 -0.34 15.84
C ASP A 37 2.53 -1.23 15.28
N ASN A 38 3.60 -1.33 16.07
CA ASN A 38 4.82 -1.99 15.70
C ASN A 38 4.66 -3.51 15.75
N ARG A 39 5.07 -4.19 14.68
CA ARG A 39 4.91 -5.63 14.49
C ARG A 39 6.23 -6.27 14.10
N PHE A 40 6.39 -7.54 14.47
CA PHE A 40 7.58 -8.30 14.11
C PHE A 40 7.59 -8.59 12.61
N CYS A 41 8.72 -8.29 11.99
CA CYS A 41 9.00 -8.48 10.59
C CYS A 41 10.37 -9.18 10.49
N GLY A 42 10.36 -10.50 10.69
CA GLY A 42 11.58 -11.25 10.96
C GLY A 42 12.17 -10.88 12.33
N PRO A 43 13.47 -10.50 12.42
CA PRO A 43 14.08 -10.06 13.67
C PRO A 43 13.76 -8.60 14.03
N ASP A 44 13.24 -7.81 13.08
CA ASP A 44 13.03 -6.39 13.24
C ASP A 44 11.60 -6.07 13.68
N LEU A 45 11.43 -4.94 14.35
CA LEU A 45 10.13 -4.38 14.67
C LEU A 45 9.85 -3.22 13.69
N LYS A 46 8.77 -3.32 12.92
CA LYS A 46 8.40 -2.35 11.89
C LYS A 46 6.94 -1.90 12.08
N PRO A 47 6.57 -0.66 11.70
CA PRO A 47 5.18 -0.26 11.67
C PRO A 47 4.38 -1.16 10.70
N GLY A 48 3.08 -1.28 10.96
CA GLY A 48 2.14 -2.05 10.13
C GLY A 48 1.96 -1.52 8.70
N CYS A 49 2.49 -0.34 8.41
CA CYS A 49 2.37 0.33 7.12
C CYS A 49 3.61 1.13 6.75
N LYS A 50 3.69 1.49 5.47
CA LYS A 50 4.67 2.43 4.92
C LYS A 50 3.98 3.50 4.09
N VAL A 51 4.54 4.70 4.07
CA VAL A 51 4.01 5.85 3.32
C VAL A 51 5.03 6.28 2.27
N PHE A 52 4.56 6.58 1.06
CA PHE A 52 5.42 7.02 -0.04
C PHE A 52 4.89 8.31 -0.66
N HIS A 53 5.81 9.23 -0.96
CA HIS A 53 5.53 10.35 -1.86
C HIS A 53 5.31 9.81 -3.29
N ALA A 54 4.16 10.09 -3.89
CA ALA A 54 3.72 9.56 -5.17
C ALA A 54 2.95 10.60 -6.02
N PRO A 55 3.63 11.68 -6.45
CA PRO A 55 3.04 12.75 -7.25
C PRO A 55 2.63 12.25 -8.63
N ARG A 56 1.67 12.97 -9.23
CA ARG A 56 1.13 12.65 -10.55
C ARG A 56 2.06 13.04 -11.70
N GLU A 57 3.01 13.94 -11.43
CA GLU A 57 3.92 14.45 -12.44
C GLU A 57 4.90 13.36 -12.93
N PRO A 58 5.14 13.29 -14.26
CA PRO A 58 6.13 12.36 -14.82
C PRO A 58 7.52 12.58 -14.24
N GLY A 59 8.22 11.49 -13.92
CA GLY A 59 9.64 11.54 -13.55
C GLY A 59 9.91 12.12 -12.16
N SER A 60 8.88 12.54 -11.42
CA SER A 60 9.03 12.94 -10.03
C SER A 60 9.52 11.78 -9.17
N LYS A 61 10.44 12.07 -8.24
CA LYS A 61 10.96 11.07 -7.32
C LYS A 61 9.83 10.53 -6.43
N ARG A 62 9.72 9.21 -6.40
CA ARG A 62 8.88 8.46 -5.48
C ARG A 62 9.77 7.88 -4.39
N ALA A 63 9.47 8.19 -3.14
CA ALA A 63 10.33 7.84 -2.01
C ALA A 63 9.47 7.56 -0.78
N GLU A 64 9.95 6.64 0.07
CA GLU A 64 9.37 6.39 1.38
C GLU A 64 9.49 7.66 2.25
N ILE A 65 8.42 8.00 2.96
CA ILE A 65 8.36 9.09 3.92
C ILE A 65 8.31 8.46 5.32
N PRO A 66 9.22 8.82 6.23
CA PRO A 66 9.13 8.40 7.63
C PRO A 66 7.82 8.88 8.24
N ILE A 67 7.10 7.98 8.91
CA ILE A 67 5.87 8.35 9.62
C ILE A 67 6.28 8.93 10.97
N ALA A 68 5.82 10.15 11.28
CA ALA A 68 6.09 10.75 12.58
C ALA A 68 5.41 9.94 13.70
N GLU A 69 6.21 9.50 14.67
CA GLU A 69 5.75 8.79 15.88
C GLU A 69 5.04 9.72 16.88
N ASP A 70 4.97 11.03 16.60
CA ASP A 70 4.41 12.01 17.53
C ASP A 70 2.88 11.93 17.60
N ASP A 71 2.34 11.78 18.82
CA ASP A 71 0.91 11.66 19.13
C ASP A 71 0.10 12.94 18.84
N GLY A 72 0.78 14.03 18.47
CA GLY A 72 0.14 15.27 18.07
C GLY A 72 -0.78 15.12 16.85
N PRO A 73 -1.89 15.89 16.78
CA PRO A 73 -2.59 16.04 15.51
C PRO A 73 -1.61 16.63 14.50
N PRO A 74 -1.47 16.05 13.29
CA PRO A 74 -0.72 16.66 12.22
C PRO A 74 -1.54 17.83 11.69
N GLU A 75 -1.52 18.92 12.44
CA GLU A 75 -2.00 20.21 12.01
C GLU A 75 -0.91 20.71 11.06
N ASP A 76 -1.18 20.58 9.76
CA ASP A 76 -0.37 21.08 8.62
C ASP A 76 0.60 20.12 7.91
N GLU A 77 0.49 18.79 8.08
CA GLU A 77 1.19 17.87 7.16
C GLU A 77 0.50 17.84 5.78
N ASP A 78 1.27 18.15 4.72
CA ASP A 78 0.80 17.97 3.35
C ASP A 78 0.79 16.48 2.97
N LEU A 79 -0.30 15.80 3.33
CA LEU A 79 -0.55 14.40 2.98
C LEU A 79 -0.98 14.22 1.51
N LYS A 80 -0.99 15.30 0.73
CA LYS A 80 -1.32 15.23 -0.69
C LYS A 80 -0.26 14.41 -1.41
N ASP A 81 -0.73 13.69 -2.43
CA ASP A 81 0.12 12.89 -3.29
C ASP A 81 0.92 11.82 -2.55
N GLN A 82 0.47 11.40 -1.36
CA GLN A 82 1.05 10.28 -0.63
C GLN A 82 0.20 9.01 -0.78
N VAL A 83 0.86 7.86 -0.92
CA VAL A 83 0.24 6.54 -0.89
C VAL A 83 0.67 5.80 0.37
N LEU A 84 -0.30 5.22 1.05
CA LEU A 84 -0.13 4.34 2.20
C LEU A 84 -0.22 2.90 1.71
N VAL A 85 0.76 2.07 2.08
CA VAL A 85 0.85 0.65 1.68
C VAL A 85 0.99 -0.21 2.93
N PHE A 86 0.20 -1.28 3.03
CA PHE A 86 0.24 -2.23 4.13
C PHE A 86 -0.23 -3.62 3.68
N GLN A 87 0.07 -4.64 4.47
CA GLN A 87 -0.35 -6.02 4.23
C GLN A 87 -1.39 -6.43 5.27
N HIS A 88 -2.59 -6.80 4.83
CA HIS A 88 -3.67 -7.26 5.70
C HIS A 88 -4.13 -8.65 5.26
N ARG A 89 -4.10 -9.64 6.16
CA ARG A 89 -4.49 -11.04 5.92
C ARG A 89 -3.87 -11.61 4.63
N GLY A 90 -2.56 -11.42 4.46
CA GLY A 90 -1.80 -11.93 3.31
C GLY A 90 -1.96 -11.14 2.01
N LYS A 91 -2.67 -10.00 2.03
CA LYS A 91 -2.94 -9.19 0.83
C LYS A 91 -2.37 -7.78 0.98
N PHE A 92 -1.72 -7.30 -0.08
CA PHE A 92 -1.23 -5.93 -0.14
C PHE A 92 -2.32 -4.96 -0.55
N HIS A 93 -2.50 -3.92 0.27
CA HIS A 93 -3.41 -2.81 0.04
C HIS A 93 -2.62 -1.53 -0.15
N ALA A 94 -3.08 -0.68 -1.07
CA ALA A 94 -2.51 0.64 -1.28
C ALA A 94 -3.63 1.66 -1.49
N ILE A 95 -3.59 2.75 -0.72
CA ILE A 95 -4.62 3.79 -0.68
C ILE A 95 -3.99 5.18 -0.57
N ASP A 96 -4.73 6.23 -0.90
CA ASP A 96 -4.31 7.59 -0.56
C ASP A 96 -4.12 7.70 0.95
N HIS A 97 -3.00 8.27 1.40
CA HIS A 97 -2.70 8.38 2.83
C HIS A 97 -3.66 9.36 3.55
N ARG A 98 -4.22 10.34 2.83
CA ARG A 98 -5.15 11.31 3.41
C ARG A 98 -6.58 10.75 3.44
N CYS A 99 -7.24 10.88 4.58
CA CYS A 99 -8.68 10.66 4.68
C CYS A 99 -9.44 11.70 3.83
N PRO A 100 -10.36 11.30 2.93
CA PRO A 100 -11.10 12.23 2.06
C PRO A 100 -12.08 13.13 2.82
N HIS A 101 -12.32 12.88 4.12
CA HIS A 101 -13.17 13.72 4.97
C HIS A 101 -12.47 15.02 5.37
N SER A 102 -11.31 14.91 6.04
CA SER A 102 -10.65 16.04 6.70
C SER A 102 -9.12 15.91 6.68
N SER A 103 -8.58 15.22 5.67
CA SER A 103 -7.14 15.02 5.44
C SER A 103 -6.38 14.41 6.63
N TYR A 104 -7.04 13.65 7.51
CA TYR A 104 -6.37 12.97 8.61
C TYR A 104 -5.53 11.78 8.09
N PRO A 105 -4.33 11.51 8.62
CA PRO A 105 -3.48 10.42 8.17
C PRO A 105 -4.12 9.06 8.43
N LEU A 106 -4.30 8.28 7.37
CA LEU A 106 -4.82 6.92 7.45
C LEU A 106 -3.77 5.91 7.90
N SER A 107 -2.49 6.29 8.01
CA SER A 107 -1.49 5.47 8.71
C SER A 107 -1.84 5.23 10.18
N ARG A 108 -2.71 6.06 10.76
CA ARG A 108 -3.30 5.89 12.11
C ARG A 108 -4.64 5.15 12.08
N GLY A 109 -5.04 4.63 10.93
CA GLY A 109 -6.28 3.89 10.78
C GLY A 109 -6.18 2.45 11.29
N THR A 110 -7.35 1.87 11.52
CA THR A 110 -7.50 0.47 11.92
C THR A 110 -8.12 -0.32 10.77
N PRO A 111 -7.41 -1.29 10.17
CA PRO A 111 -7.97 -2.18 9.17
C PRO A 111 -8.95 -3.16 9.81
N PHE A 112 -9.93 -3.61 9.03
CA PHE A 112 -10.92 -4.59 9.47
C PHE A 112 -11.43 -5.39 8.27
N ASP A 113 -12.06 -6.53 8.54
CA ASP A 113 -12.65 -7.36 7.50
C ASP A 113 -14.11 -6.99 7.26
N ILE A 114 -14.49 -6.94 5.97
CA ILE A 114 -15.88 -6.78 5.59
C ILE A 114 -16.41 -8.18 5.29
N GLU A 115 -17.18 -8.72 6.23
CA GLU A 115 -17.70 -10.08 6.15
C GLU A 115 -19.24 -10.09 6.11
N ASP A 116 -19.80 -11.09 5.43
CA ASP A 116 -21.24 -11.40 5.49
C ASP A 116 -21.39 -12.91 5.69
N PHE A 117 -22.12 -13.33 6.73
CA PHE A 117 -22.28 -14.73 7.15
C PHE A 117 -20.97 -15.55 7.22
N GLY A 118 -19.88 -14.95 7.69
CA GLY A 118 -18.57 -15.61 7.83
C GLY A 118 -17.78 -15.75 6.53
N VAL A 119 -18.24 -15.12 5.44
CA VAL A 119 -17.49 -15.00 4.18
C VAL A 119 -16.88 -13.61 4.11
N MET A 120 -15.55 -13.53 4.04
CA MET A 120 -14.84 -12.27 3.81
C MET A 120 -15.08 -11.78 2.38
N LEU A 121 -15.88 -10.72 2.25
CA LEU A 121 -16.24 -10.10 0.98
C LEU A 121 -15.19 -9.07 0.54
N SER A 122 -14.61 -8.35 1.51
CA SER A 122 -13.62 -7.30 1.29
C SER A 122 -12.84 -7.01 2.57
N ALA A 123 -12.01 -5.98 2.55
CA ALA A 123 -11.36 -5.41 3.73
C ALA A 123 -11.62 -3.90 3.75
N GLY A 124 -11.67 -3.32 4.94
CA GLY A 124 -11.89 -1.90 5.17
C GLY A 124 -10.80 -1.28 6.04
N ILE A 125 -10.81 0.05 6.12
CA ILE A 125 -10.03 0.82 7.09
C ILE A 125 -10.89 1.89 7.74
N THR A 126 -10.77 2.03 9.06
CA THR A 126 -11.47 3.05 9.84
C THR A 126 -10.52 4.19 10.18
N CYS A 127 -10.91 5.42 9.84
CA CYS A 127 -10.19 6.63 10.22
C CYS A 127 -10.51 6.99 11.68
N PRO A 128 -9.50 7.15 12.56
CA PRO A 128 -9.74 7.32 14.00
C PRO A 128 -10.35 8.69 14.36
N LYS A 129 -10.20 9.70 13.50
CA LYS A 129 -10.68 11.07 13.81
C LYS A 129 -12.20 11.16 13.91
N HIS A 130 -12.92 10.50 13.00
CA HIS A 130 -14.39 10.60 12.90
C HIS A 130 -15.07 9.23 12.75
N ALA A 131 -14.32 8.14 12.88
CA ALA A 131 -14.80 6.76 12.72
C ALA A 131 -15.51 6.50 11.39
N TRP A 132 -15.01 7.09 10.30
CA TRP A 132 -15.50 6.77 8.96
C TRP A 132 -14.67 5.66 8.37
N SER A 133 -15.36 4.74 7.70
CA SER A 133 -14.75 3.53 7.18
C SER A 133 -14.79 3.52 5.67
N PHE A 134 -13.76 2.95 5.06
CA PHE A 134 -13.60 2.90 3.62
C PHE A 134 -13.24 1.48 3.20
N ASP A 135 -13.97 0.95 2.22
CA ASP A 135 -13.64 -0.32 1.59
C ASP A 135 -12.33 -0.20 0.79
N LEU A 136 -11.36 -1.06 1.07
CA LEU A 136 -10.00 -1.01 0.51
C LEU A 136 -9.91 -1.45 -0.96
N HIS A 137 -10.99 -2.00 -1.53
CA HIS A 137 -11.02 -2.44 -2.93
C HIS A 137 -11.67 -1.40 -3.86
N THR A 138 -12.75 -0.80 -3.38
CA THR A 138 -13.63 0.10 -4.12
C THR A 138 -13.43 1.57 -3.72
N GLY A 139 -12.92 1.81 -2.51
CA GLY A 139 -12.79 3.12 -1.89
C GLY A 139 -14.10 3.67 -1.33
N MET A 140 -15.20 2.92 -1.41
CA MET A 140 -16.51 3.41 -0.96
C MET A 140 -16.52 3.61 0.55
N SER A 141 -17.02 4.77 0.98
CA SER A 141 -17.23 5.04 2.39
C SER A 141 -18.59 4.53 2.86
N ASP A 142 -18.67 4.18 4.14
CA ASP A 142 -19.93 4.06 4.89
C ASP A 142 -20.75 5.38 4.88
N ARG A 143 -20.10 6.50 4.56
CA ARG A 143 -20.70 7.81 4.29
C ARG A 143 -20.67 8.12 2.78
N ALA A 144 -21.78 7.87 2.10
CA ALA A 144 -21.94 7.88 0.64
C ALA A 144 -21.35 9.09 -0.15
N ARG A 145 -21.03 10.21 0.49
CA ARG A 145 -20.43 11.39 -0.16
C ARG A 145 -18.93 11.31 -0.34
N TYR A 146 -18.24 10.37 0.32
CA TYR A 146 -16.79 10.31 0.34
C TYR A 146 -16.30 9.02 -0.30
N LYS A 147 -15.20 9.13 -1.05
CA LYS A 147 -14.55 8.01 -1.70
C LYS A 147 -13.04 8.11 -1.53
N LEU A 148 -12.45 7.07 -0.96
CA LEU A 148 -11.01 6.94 -0.79
C LEU A 148 -10.36 6.57 -2.12
N GLY A 149 -9.19 7.16 -2.40
CA GLY A 149 -8.38 6.76 -3.54
C GLY A 149 -7.76 5.40 -3.30
N VAL A 150 -8.09 4.41 -4.12
CA VAL A 150 -7.50 3.07 -4.08
C VAL A 150 -6.49 2.92 -5.21
N TRP A 151 -5.35 2.34 -4.90
CA TRP A 151 -4.26 2.06 -5.82
C TRP A 151 -4.25 0.57 -6.17
N GLU A 152 -3.72 0.25 -7.34
CA GLU A 152 -3.48 -1.14 -7.71
C GLU A 152 -2.17 -1.62 -7.09
N THR A 153 -2.16 -2.87 -6.62
CA THR A 153 -1.00 -3.54 -6.05
C THR A 153 -0.63 -4.76 -6.89
N GLN A 154 0.67 -5.02 -7.03
CA GLN A 154 1.21 -6.21 -7.67
C GLN A 154 2.42 -6.71 -6.91
N VAL A 155 2.46 -7.99 -6.62
CA VAL A 155 3.65 -8.65 -6.06
C VAL A 155 4.38 -9.32 -7.22
N ARG A 156 5.67 -9.01 -7.38
CA ARG A 156 6.51 -9.50 -8.49
C ARG A 156 7.75 -10.21 -7.95
N ASP A 157 8.22 -11.24 -8.63
CA ASP A 157 9.49 -11.87 -8.26
C ASP A 157 10.66 -10.91 -8.51
N VAL A 158 11.62 -10.86 -7.58
CA VAL A 158 12.84 -10.07 -7.75
C VAL A 158 13.69 -10.74 -8.84
N LYS A 159 13.85 -10.07 -9.99
CA LYS A 159 14.77 -10.53 -11.03
C LYS A 159 16.21 -10.35 -10.53
N ARG A 160 16.82 -11.41 -10.00
CA ARG A 160 18.27 -11.44 -9.76
C ARG A 160 19.00 -11.28 -11.10
N HIS A 161 19.47 -10.07 -11.40
CA HIS A 161 20.32 -9.84 -12.56
C HIS A 161 21.67 -10.53 -12.33
N GLY A 162 21.82 -11.72 -12.92
CA GLY A 162 23.08 -12.32 -13.35
C GLY A 162 24.29 -12.18 -12.43
N ILE A 163 24.33 -12.94 -11.33
CA ILE A 163 25.60 -13.49 -10.84
C ILE A 163 25.54 -15.00 -11.09
N HIS A 164 26.12 -15.42 -12.22
CA HIS A 164 26.48 -16.81 -12.41
C HIS A 164 27.72 -17.14 -11.56
N ALA A 165 27.60 -18.17 -10.72
CA ALA A 165 28.65 -18.89 -9.98
C ALA A 165 29.38 -18.08 -8.87
N LEU A 166 29.39 -18.51 -7.61
CA LEU A 166 29.84 -19.82 -7.15
C LEU A 166 29.12 -20.21 -5.85
N SER A 167 28.17 -21.15 -5.95
CA SER A 167 27.62 -21.82 -4.78
C SER A 167 28.63 -22.84 -4.25
N THR A 168 29.40 -22.45 -3.24
CA THR A 168 30.00 -23.43 -2.30
C THR A 168 29.83 -22.93 -0.88
N ALA A 169 28.59 -22.94 -0.41
CA ALA A 169 28.32 -23.04 1.01
C ALA A 169 27.08 -23.90 1.18
N LYS A 170 27.28 -25.10 1.75
CA LYS A 170 26.21 -25.86 2.37
C LYS A 170 25.60 -24.98 3.46
N SER A 171 24.37 -24.55 3.29
CA SER A 171 23.52 -24.13 4.40
C SER A 171 22.13 -24.69 4.16
N ASP A 172 21.58 -25.21 5.25
CA ASP A 172 20.48 -26.16 5.30
C ASP A 172 19.19 -25.67 4.63
N ALA A 173 18.41 -26.66 4.16
CA ALA A 173 17.13 -26.50 3.49
C ALA A 173 16.07 -25.84 4.40
N ALA A 174 16.11 -24.51 4.49
CA ALA A 174 14.97 -23.69 4.87
C ALA A 174 14.49 -22.98 3.60
N SER A 175 13.44 -23.53 3.00
CA SER A 175 12.62 -22.98 1.91
C SER A 175 13.06 -21.59 1.39
N GLU A 176 13.99 -21.56 0.43
CA GLU A 176 14.30 -20.35 -0.34
C GLU A 176 13.09 -20.03 -1.24
N GLN A 177 12.03 -19.48 -0.66
CA GLN A 177 11.01 -18.82 -1.47
C GLN A 177 11.70 -17.63 -2.13
N PRO A 178 11.56 -17.45 -3.46
CA PRO A 178 12.15 -16.31 -4.14
C PRO A 178 11.59 -15.04 -3.51
N GLU A 179 12.49 -14.13 -3.18
CA GLU A 179 12.12 -12.83 -2.64
C GLU A 179 11.25 -12.08 -3.65
N LYS A 180 10.23 -11.40 -3.13
CA LYS A 180 9.25 -10.69 -3.93
C LYS A 180 9.27 -9.22 -3.60
N GLU A 181 8.91 -8.42 -4.58
CA GLU A 181 8.83 -6.97 -4.50
C GLU A 181 7.39 -6.54 -4.68
N VAL A 182 6.98 -5.53 -3.89
CA VAL A 182 5.64 -4.96 -3.94
C VAL A 182 5.67 -3.74 -4.86
N TRP A 183 4.76 -3.70 -5.80
CA TRP A 183 4.61 -2.64 -6.78
C TRP A 183 3.23 -2.01 -6.66
N VAL A 184 3.16 -0.69 -6.77
CA VAL A 184 1.89 0.04 -6.73
C VAL A 184 1.76 1.01 -7.92
N ARG A 185 0.52 1.28 -8.33
CA ARG A 185 0.20 2.37 -9.27
C ARG A 185 -1.20 2.93 -9.03
N ARG A 186 -1.46 4.13 -9.53
CA ARG A 186 -2.82 4.72 -9.48
C ARG A 186 -3.79 3.88 -10.32
N LYS A 187 -4.97 3.62 -9.77
CA LYS A 187 -6.03 2.90 -10.49
C LYS A 187 -6.48 3.70 -11.70
N GLN A 188 -6.49 3.06 -12.87
CA GLN A 188 -6.95 3.68 -14.09
C GLN A 188 -8.44 4.03 -13.99
N ARG A 189 -8.81 5.28 -14.31
CA ARG A 189 -10.21 5.60 -14.60
C ARG A 189 -10.55 4.95 -15.94
N MET A 190 -11.21 3.80 -15.90
CA MET A 190 -11.93 3.28 -17.05
C MET A 190 -13.04 4.31 -17.36
N GLY A 191 -12.94 4.92 -18.54
CA GLY A 191 -13.85 5.97 -19.01
C GLY A 191 -15.24 5.46 -19.32
#